data_AF-A0A3M6U7L3-F1
#
_entry.id   AF-A0A3M6U7L3-F1
#
_cell.length_a   1.000
_cell.length_b   1.000
_cell.length_c   1.000
_cell.angle_alpha   90.00
_cell.angle_beta   90.00
_cell.angle_gamma   90.00
#
_symmetry.space_group_name_H-M   'P 1'
#
loop_
_entity.id
_entity.type
_entity.pdbx_description
1 polymer ?
#
loop_
_entity_poly.entity_id
_entity_poly.type
_entity_poly.pdbx_seq_one_letter_code
_entity_poly.pdbx_strand_id
1 'polypeptide(L)'
;MCGVSWRRVGFHPRALSDRRGTIHVKSLKSSSGIFSEQETLSLEDVNNLRDLASTNGYYRIRLQPKSAESSDDVDNSVTTFVKACALFTSRLTETITLSLDNAGHLYGVGLIVPDGGCEAKTLNLDGMSLPSSFNTSVVVMLQGTGQLPETATYIQKLEKEKRDKAAGQTQDNRSFLAKYWMYIVPVVVLMMLTSQQPEQQGEGGSQ
;
A
#
# COMPACT_ATOMS: atom_id res chain seq x y z
N MET A 1 12.31 7.61 18.87
CA MET A 1 11.04 7.61 19.63
C MET A 1 10.22 8.80 19.16
N CYS A 2 9.20 8.60 18.33
CA CYS A 2 8.31 9.69 17.95
C CYS A 2 7.21 9.81 19.01
N GLY A 3 7.34 10.78 19.90
CA GLY A 3 6.27 11.16 20.81
C GLY A 3 5.27 12.02 20.04
N VAL A 4 4.00 11.63 20.02
CA VAL A 4 2.93 12.49 19.51
C VAL A 4 2.16 12.98 20.73
N SER A 5 2.23 14.29 20.98
CA SER A 5 1.49 14.96 22.04
C SER A 5 0.04 15.18 21.58
N TRP A 6 -0.87 15.30 22.52
CA TRP A 6 -2.29 15.48 22.23
C TRP A 6 -2.76 16.78 22.85
N ARG A 7 -3.69 17.46 22.18
CA ARG A 7 -4.39 18.61 22.74
C ARG A 7 -5.88 18.45 22.53
N ARG A 8 -6.68 18.57 23.58
CA ARG A 8 -8.14 18.66 23.43
C ARG A 8 -8.43 20.01 22.78
N VAL A 9 -9.13 20.03 21.65
CA VAL A 9 -9.79 21.27 21.19
C VAL A 9 -11.22 21.19 21.70
N GLY A 10 -11.49 21.97 22.73
CA GLY A 10 -12.81 22.05 23.35
C GLY A 10 -13.90 22.47 22.37
N PHE A 11 -15.04 21.80 22.48
CA PHE A 11 -16.33 22.38 22.88
C PHE A 11 -16.38 23.93 22.77
N HIS A 12 -16.68 24.46 21.58
CA HIS A 12 -16.87 25.90 21.28
C HIS A 12 -15.62 26.81 21.37
N PRO A 13 -15.58 27.97 20.66
CA PRO A 13 -14.43 28.46 19.89
C PRO A 13 -13.30 29.08 20.73
N ARG A 14 -13.32 28.93 22.07
CA ARG A 14 -12.38 29.58 22.99
C ARG A 14 -11.91 28.74 24.19
N ALA A 15 -12.18 27.44 24.22
CA ALA A 15 -11.85 26.63 25.40
C ALA A 15 -10.38 26.19 25.43
N LEU A 16 -9.70 26.70 26.46
CA LEU A 16 -8.36 26.37 26.93
C LEU A 16 -8.12 24.85 26.91
N SER A 17 -7.08 24.43 26.19
CA SER A 17 -6.74 23.05 25.85
C SER A 17 -6.30 22.22 27.06
N ASP A 18 -7.22 21.53 27.71
CA ASP A 18 -6.88 20.53 28.72
C ASP A 18 -6.46 19.18 28.08
N ARG A 19 -5.37 18.57 28.52
CA ARG A 19 -4.73 17.44 27.80
C ARG A 19 -5.32 16.10 28.26
N ARG A 20 -5.98 15.38 27.34
CA ARG A 20 -6.56 14.05 27.63
C ARG A 20 -5.51 12.95 27.86
N GLY A 21 -4.35 13.02 27.21
CA GLY A 21 -3.33 11.96 27.29
C GLY A 21 -2.17 12.17 26.33
N THR A 22 -1.36 11.13 26.13
CA THR A 22 -0.26 11.09 25.14
C THR A 22 -0.26 9.75 24.43
N ILE A 23 0.04 9.74 23.13
CA ILE A 23 0.24 8.49 22.40
C ILE A 23 1.72 8.24 22.13
N HIS A 24 2.13 7.04 22.47
CA HIS A 24 3.47 6.52 22.22
C HIS A 24 3.42 5.51 21.08
N VAL A 25 4.07 5.85 19.97
CA VAL A 25 4.31 4.91 18.87
C VAL A 25 5.73 4.36 19.03
N LYS A 26 5.83 3.09 19.43
CA LYS A 26 7.12 2.43 19.68
C LYS A 26 7.92 2.21 18.39
N SER A 27 7.23 1.83 17.32
CA SER A 27 7.85 1.52 16.02
C SER A 27 6.92 1.92 14.88
N LEU A 28 7.48 2.43 13.80
CA LEU A 28 6.78 2.64 12.53
C LEU A 28 6.47 1.31 11.82
N LYS A 29 7.08 0.20 12.22
CA LYS A 29 6.73 -1.13 11.69
C LYS A 29 5.56 -1.77 12.43
N SER A 30 5.23 -1.29 13.64
CA SER A 30 4.09 -1.79 14.41
C SER A 30 2.84 -1.01 14.05
N SER A 31 1.76 -1.71 13.70
CA SER A 31 0.46 -1.13 13.38
C SER A 31 -0.35 -0.68 14.62
N SER A 32 0.28 -0.57 15.78
CA SER A 32 -0.36 -0.27 17.06
C SER A 32 0.39 0.81 17.84
N GLY A 33 -0.36 1.69 18.50
CA GLY A 33 0.16 2.67 19.46
C GLY A 33 -0.28 2.35 20.89
N ILE A 34 0.38 2.97 21.86
CA ILE A 34 -0.04 2.90 23.27
C ILE A 34 -0.57 4.27 23.67
N PHE A 35 -1.81 4.32 24.15
CA PHE A 35 -2.40 5.49 24.75
C PHE A 35 -2.09 5.53 26.25
N SER A 36 -1.53 6.64 26.71
CA SER A 36 -1.35 6.94 28.13
C SER A 36 -2.31 8.06 28.51
N GLU A 37 -3.30 7.74 29.33
CA GLU A 37 -4.21 8.73 29.87
C GLU A 37 -3.46 9.61 30.88
N GLN A 38 -3.69 10.92 30.83
CA GLN A 38 -3.03 11.88 31.71
C GLN A 38 -3.98 12.36 32.82
N GLU A 39 -5.25 12.53 32.49
CA GLU A 39 -6.27 13.04 33.39
C GLU A 39 -7.59 12.31 33.15
N THR A 40 -8.25 11.93 34.25
CA THR A 40 -9.58 11.34 34.25
C THR A 40 -10.63 12.42 34.02
N LEU A 41 -11.76 12.08 33.39
CA LEU A 41 -12.85 13.03 33.19
C LEU A 41 -13.38 13.53 34.53
N SER A 42 -13.50 14.86 34.62
CA SER A 42 -14.23 15.49 35.71
C SER A 42 -15.74 15.27 35.56
N LEU A 43 -16.50 15.43 36.65
CA LEU A 43 -17.96 15.40 36.59
C LEU A 43 -18.53 16.50 35.68
N GLU A 44 -17.83 17.64 35.59
CA GLU A 44 -18.20 18.73 34.68
C GLU A 44 -18.02 18.32 33.22
N ASP A 45 -16.91 17.65 32.86
CA ASP A 45 -16.69 17.15 31.51
C ASP A 45 -17.74 16.12 31.09
N VAL A 46 -18.14 15.25 32.02
CA VAL A 46 -19.19 14.25 31.78
C VAL A 46 -20.53 14.92 31.49
N ASN A 47 -20.88 15.97 32.24
CA ASN A 47 -22.11 16.74 32.02
C ASN A 47 -22.05 17.50 30.69
N ASN A 48 -20.92 18.15 30.38
CA ASN A 48 -20.72 18.83 29.11
C ASN A 48 -20.83 17.88 27.91
N LEU A 49 -20.29 16.66 28.03
CA LEU A 49 -20.42 15.63 27.00
C LEU A 49 -21.86 15.15 26.84
N ARG A 50 -22.60 15.02 27.95
CA ARG A 50 -24.03 14.68 27.95
C ARG A 50 -24.86 15.76 27.24
N ASP A 51 -24.59 17.04 27.52
CA ASP A 51 -25.30 18.16 26.90
C ASP A 51 -25.02 18.22 25.39
N LEU A 52 -23.76 17.99 24.97
CA LEU A 52 -23.43 17.84 23.56
C LEU A 52 -24.14 16.65 22.91
N ALA A 53 -24.20 15.52 23.60
CA ALA A 53 -24.89 14.34 23.07
C ALA A 53 -26.39 14.62 22.87
N SER A 54 -27.02 15.32 23.82
CA SER A 54 -28.44 15.69 23.79
C SER A 54 -28.76 16.70 22.69
N THR A 55 -27.82 17.59 22.37
CA THR A 55 -27.96 18.59 21.31
C THR A 55 -27.48 18.10 19.94
N ASN A 56 -27.19 16.80 19.79
CA ASN A 56 -26.62 16.21 18.57
C ASN A 56 -25.32 16.92 18.11
N GLY A 57 -24.51 17.35 19.07
CA GLY A 57 -23.22 17.97 18.87
C GLY A 57 -22.11 16.97 18.52
N TYR A 58 -20.90 17.50 18.35
CA TYR A 58 -19.72 16.74 17.95
C TYR A 58 -18.62 16.83 19.00
N TYR A 59 -18.06 15.67 19.36
CA TYR A 59 -16.82 15.59 20.10
C TYR A 59 -15.63 15.72 19.15
N ARG A 60 -14.69 16.61 19.46
CA ARG A 60 -13.52 16.92 18.62
C ARG A 60 -12.23 16.60 19.34
N ILE A 61 -11.26 16.06 18.61
CA ILE A 61 -9.90 15.81 19.11
C ILE A 61 -8.88 16.52 18.23
N ARG A 62 -7.78 16.98 18.84
CA ARG A 62 -6.63 17.55 18.13
C ARG A 62 -5.34 16.84 18.58
N LEU A 63 -4.48 16.57 17.62
CA LEU A 63 -3.21 15.90 17.85
C LEU A 63 -2.10 16.84 17.39
N GLN A 64 -1.01 16.85 18.14
CA GLN A 64 0.15 17.69 17.86
C GLN A 64 1.44 16.90 18.12
N PRO A 65 2.32 16.72 17.14
CA PRO A 65 3.61 16.08 17.37
C PRO A 65 4.34 16.71 18.57
N LYS A 66 5.02 15.90 19.39
CA LYS A 66 5.74 16.42 20.57
C LYS A 66 6.82 17.45 20.20
N SER A 67 7.38 17.35 18.99
CA SER A 67 8.35 18.32 18.45
C SER A 67 7.75 19.72 18.21
N ALA A 68 6.42 19.83 18.08
CA ALA A 68 5.71 21.08 17.88
C ALA A 68 5.20 21.69 19.20
N GLU A 69 5.65 21.22 20.37
CA GLU A 69 5.19 21.77 21.66
C GLU A 69 5.79 23.16 21.98
N SER A 70 6.89 23.54 21.35
CA SER A 70 7.62 24.80 21.62
C SER A 70 7.23 25.98 20.74
N SER A 71 6.46 25.75 19.67
CA SER A 71 5.91 26.79 18.81
C SER A 71 4.40 26.58 18.69
N ASP A 72 3.61 27.65 18.80
CA ASP A 72 2.16 27.64 18.48
C ASP A 72 1.93 27.47 16.97
N ASP A 73 2.60 26.48 16.39
CA ASP A 73 2.56 26.21 14.97
C ASP A 73 1.32 25.37 14.68
N VAL A 74 0.24 26.09 14.38
CA VAL A 74 -1.07 25.51 14.06
C VAL A 74 -0.98 24.52 12.88
N ASP A 75 0.02 24.72 12.02
CA ASP A 75 0.23 24.03 10.76
C ASP A 75 0.55 22.53 10.93
N ASN A 76 1.07 22.10 12.08
CA ASN A 76 1.45 20.71 12.29
C ASN A 76 0.45 19.92 13.15
N SER A 77 -0.77 20.42 13.27
CA SER A 77 -1.81 19.79 14.08
C SER A 77 -2.93 19.22 13.23
N VAL A 78 -3.38 18.02 13.57
CA VAL A 78 -4.48 17.35 12.87
C VAL A 78 -5.68 17.24 13.79
N THR A 79 -6.87 17.43 13.24
CA THR A 79 -8.12 17.38 13.99
C THR A 79 -9.10 16.44 13.34
N THR A 80 -9.94 15.81 14.16
CA THR A 80 -11.07 15.02 13.69
C THR A 80 -12.21 15.11 14.70
N PHE A 81 -13.38 14.66 14.30
CA PHE A 81 -14.59 14.77 15.10
C PHE A 81 -15.51 13.56 14.90
N VAL A 82 -16.29 13.27 15.94
CA VAL A 82 -17.34 12.25 15.93
C VAL A 82 -18.58 12.82 16.60
N LYS A 83 -19.75 12.25 16.34
CA LYS A 83 -20.96 12.64 17.08
C LYS A 83 -20.76 12.36 18.58
N ALA A 84 -21.05 13.35 19.41
CA ALA A 84 -20.90 13.24 20.86
C ALA A 84 -21.79 12.14 21.44
N CYS A 85 -23.01 12.01 20.92
CA CYS A 85 -23.93 10.94 21.30
C CYS A 85 -23.37 9.54 21.05
N ALA A 86 -22.71 9.29 19.91
CA ALA A 86 -22.15 7.97 19.61
C ALA A 86 -21.09 7.58 20.64
N LEU A 87 -20.22 8.54 21.00
CA LEU A 87 -19.18 8.36 22.03
C LEU A 87 -19.77 8.16 23.43
N PHE A 88 -20.86 8.87 23.73
CA PHE A 88 -21.57 8.71 24.98
C PHE A 88 -22.19 7.32 25.10
N THR A 89 -22.91 6.87 24.06
CA THR A 89 -23.56 5.54 24.03
C THR A 89 -22.58 4.38 23.97
N SER A 90 -21.39 4.59 23.40
CA SER A 90 -20.30 3.60 23.41
C SER A 90 -19.56 3.52 24.75
N ARG A 91 -20.02 4.26 25.78
CA ARG A 91 -19.41 4.36 27.10
C ARG A 91 -17.93 4.78 27.05
N LEU A 92 -17.63 5.82 26.27
CA LEU A 92 -16.27 6.34 26.06
C LEU A 92 -15.31 5.31 25.41
N THR A 93 -15.85 4.34 24.67
CA THR A 93 -15.04 3.39 23.90
C THR A 93 -14.78 3.95 22.52
N GLU A 94 -13.51 4.03 22.13
CA GLU A 94 -13.10 4.57 20.85
C GLU A 94 -11.78 3.96 20.34
N THR A 95 -11.62 4.05 19.03
CA THR A 95 -10.41 3.67 18.31
C THR A 95 -9.88 4.87 17.55
N ILE A 96 -8.68 5.28 17.91
CA ILE A 96 -7.94 6.36 17.25
C ILE A 96 -7.03 5.75 16.20
N THR A 97 -7.16 6.24 14.97
CA THR A 97 -6.29 5.87 13.86
C THR A 97 -5.30 6.99 13.58
N LEU A 98 -4.01 6.70 13.68
CA LEU A 98 -2.94 7.61 13.30
C LEU A 98 -2.48 7.31 11.89
N SER A 99 -2.42 8.31 11.02
CA SER A 99 -1.86 8.19 9.68
C SER A 99 -0.48 8.87 9.66
N LEU A 100 0.56 8.06 9.53
CA LEU A 100 1.96 8.49 9.55
C LEU A 100 2.62 8.28 8.18
N ASP A 101 3.50 9.19 7.78
CA ASP A 101 4.34 9.03 6.59
C ASP A 101 5.50 8.05 6.86
N ASN A 102 6.32 7.80 5.84
CA ASN A 102 7.47 6.89 5.94
C ASN A 102 8.58 7.42 6.87
N ALA A 103 8.60 8.72 7.17
CA ALA A 103 9.52 9.35 8.10
C ALA A 103 8.95 9.43 9.54
N GLY A 104 7.68 9.06 9.73
CA GLY A 104 6.97 9.10 11.01
C GLY A 104 6.30 10.43 11.33
N HIS A 105 6.12 11.33 10.35
CA HIS A 105 5.34 12.55 10.51
C HIS A 105 3.85 12.24 10.46
N LEU A 106 3.11 12.86 11.38
CA LEU A 106 1.67 12.76 11.47
C LEU A 106 1.02 13.69 10.43
N TYR A 107 0.26 13.13 9.50
CA TYR A 107 -0.49 13.91 8.51
C TYR A 107 -2.01 13.72 8.60
N GLY A 108 -2.49 12.73 9.37
CA GLY A 108 -3.91 12.46 9.49
C GLY A 108 -4.28 11.75 10.78
N VAL A 109 -5.52 11.98 11.22
CA VAL A 109 -6.12 11.28 12.35
C VAL A 109 -7.56 10.88 12.03
N GLY A 110 -7.90 9.64 12.35
CA GLY A 110 -9.26 9.12 12.36
C GLY A 110 -9.73 8.85 13.78
N LEU A 111 -11.00 9.11 14.04
CA LEU A 111 -11.67 8.74 15.28
C LEU A 111 -12.85 7.85 14.93
N ILE A 112 -12.81 6.61 15.40
CA ILE A 112 -13.84 5.61 15.16
C ILE A 112 -14.44 5.24 16.51
N VAL A 113 -15.75 5.27 16.57
CA VAL A 113 -16.52 4.91 17.77
C VAL A 113 -17.47 3.79 17.38
N PRO A 114 -17.56 2.70 18.17
CA PRO A 114 -18.56 1.66 17.94
C PRO A 114 -19.97 2.27 17.95
N ASP A 115 -20.82 1.88 17.01
CA ASP A 115 -22.18 2.40 16.95
C ASP A 115 -22.97 1.94 18.17
N GLY A 116 -23.41 2.90 18.99
CA GLY A 116 -24.27 2.68 20.15
C GLY A 116 -25.72 3.09 19.91
N GLY A 117 -26.06 3.52 18.69
CA GLY A 117 -27.33 4.17 18.37
C GLY A 117 -27.34 5.61 18.83
N CYS A 118 -27.70 6.55 17.95
CA CYS A 118 -27.83 7.97 18.28
C CYS A 118 -29.11 8.53 17.65
N GLU A 119 -30.26 8.07 18.16
CA GLU A 119 -31.55 8.61 17.81
C GLU A 119 -32.12 9.36 19.02
N ALA A 120 -32.33 10.67 18.85
CA ALA A 120 -32.67 11.60 19.95
C ALA A 120 -33.98 11.25 20.68
N LYS A 121 -34.83 10.40 20.09
CA LYS A 121 -36.14 10.03 20.64
C LYS A 121 -36.10 8.79 21.55
N THR A 122 -35.02 8.01 21.51
CA THR A 122 -34.90 6.73 22.22
C THR A 122 -33.77 6.72 23.24
N LEU A 123 -32.89 7.72 23.23
CA LEU A 123 -31.77 7.82 24.17
C LEU A 123 -32.22 8.40 25.53
N ASN A 124 -32.35 7.54 26.53
CA ASN A 124 -32.40 7.95 27.93
C ASN A 124 -30.97 8.14 28.46
N LEU A 125 -30.37 9.31 28.24
CA LEU A 125 -29.01 9.62 28.70
C LEU A 125 -28.88 9.72 30.23
N ASP A 126 -29.96 10.06 30.93
CA ASP A 126 -29.94 10.35 32.37
C ASP A 126 -29.66 9.13 33.25
N GLY A 127 -30.05 7.94 32.79
CA GLY A 127 -29.79 6.67 33.50
C GLY A 127 -28.42 6.06 33.19
N MET A 128 -27.68 6.61 32.23
CA MET A 128 -26.40 6.04 31.79
C MET A 128 -25.23 6.70 32.52
N SER A 129 -24.50 5.89 33.29
CA SER A 129 -23.26 6.30 33.96
C SER A 129 -22.04 6.01 33.09
N LEU A 130 -21.25 7.05 32.85
CA LEU A 130 -19.98 6.94 32.12
C LEU A 130 -18.83 6.58 33.07
N PRO A 131 -17.83 5.84 32.59
CA PRO A 131 -16.58 5.67 33.32
C PRO A 131 -15.83 7.01 33.44
N SER A 132 -14.94 7.12 34.43
CA SER A 132 -14.07 8.29 34.64
C SER A 132 -12.89 8.32 33.67
N SER A 133 -12.65 7.27 32.89
CA SER A 133 -11.57 7.16 31.93
C SER A 133 -12.09 6.74 30.55
N PHE A 134 -11.34 7.10 29.51
CA PHE A 134 -11.64 6.67 28.15
C PHE A 134 -11.04 5.29 27.83
N ASN A 135 -11.85 4.40 27.27
CA ASN A 135 -11.34 3.14 26.72
C ASN A 135 -10.86 3.37 25.28
N THR A 136 -9.57 3.69 25.15
CA THR A 136 -8.97 4.17 23.89
C THR A 136 -8.03 3.14 23.31
N SER A 137 -8.35 2.65 22.10
CA SER A 137 -7.43 1.83 21.31
C SER A 137 -6.74 2.66 20.23
N VAL A 138 -5.48 2.39 19.95
CA VAL A 138 -4.70 3.16 18.97
C VAL A 138 -4.16 2.26 17.86
N VAL A 139 -4.56 2.57 16.64
CA VAL A 139 -4.09 1.92 15.41
C VAL A 139 -3.21 2.88 14.65
N VAL A 140 -2.09 2.38 14.14
CA VAL A 140 -1.14 3.16 13.33
C VAL A 140 -1.20 2.64 11.90
N MET A 141 -1.56 3.53 10.98
CA MET A 141 -1.56 3.29 9.55
C MET A 141 -0.36 4.00 8.92
N LEU A 142 0.41 3.25 8.14
CA LEU A 142 1.52 3.76 7.37
C LEU A 142 1.20 3.71 5.88
N GLN A 143 1.85 4.58 5.13
CA GLN A 143 1.75 4.58 3.67
C GLN A 143 2.36 3.28 3.11
N GLY A 144 1.52 2.47 2.47
CA GLY A 144 1.95 1.29 1.74
C GLY A 144 2.47 1.67 0.36
N THR A 145 3.42 0.90 -0.16
CA THR A 145 3.77 0.97 -1.59
C THR A 145 2.58 0.46 -2.39
N GLY A 146 2.18 1.21 -3.42
CA GLY A 146 1.12 0.78 -4.33
C GLY A 146 1.43 -0.53 -5.03
N GLN A 147 0.41 -1.13 -5.65
CA GLN A 147 0.58 -2.34 -6.45
C GLN A 147 1.52 -2.07 -7.63
N LEU A 148 2.56 -2.90 -7.74
CA LEU A 148 3.45 -2.90 -8.90
C LEU A 148 2.72 -3.58 -10.07
N PRO A 149 2.90 -3.11 -11.32
CA PRO A 149 2.31 -3.76 -12.47
C PRO A 149 2.84 -5.19 -12.62
N GLU A 150 1.96 -6.14 -12.94
CA GLU A 150 2.35 -7.52 -13.22
C GLU A 150 3.04 -7.59 -14.58
N THR A 151 4.37 -7.44 -14.61
CA THR A 151 5.16 -7.53 -15.85
C THR A 151 5.50 -8.96 -16.24
N ALA A 152 5.25 -9.94 -15.37
CA ALA A 152 5.64 -11.33 -15.58
C ALA A 152 5.01 -11.93 -16.84
N THR A 153 3.70 -11.77 -17.03
CA THR A 153 3.01 -12.23 -18.24
C THR A 153 3.45 -11.50 -19.50
N TYR A 154 3.74 -10.20 -19.43
CA TYR A 154 4.26 -9.44 -20.57
C TYR A 154 5.67 -9.89 -20.97
N ILE A 155 6.55 -10.13 -19.98
CA ILE A 155 7.91 -10.64 -20.21
C ILE A 155 7.85 -12.04 -20.81
N GLN A 156 6.98 -12.94 -20.31
CA GLN A 156 6.80 -14.27 -20.89
C GLN A 156 6.33 -14.22 -22.35
N LYS A 157 5.40 -13.32 -22.67
CA LYS A 157 4.95 -13.10 -24.06
C LYS A 157 6.09 -12.65 -24.95
N LEU A 158 6.89 -11.67 -24.49
CA LEU A 158 8.08 -11.19 -25.19
C LEU A 158 9.13 -12.28 -25.39
N GLU A 159 9.40 -13.08 -24.36
CA GLU A 159 10.35 -14.19 -24.46
C GLU A 159 9.87 -15.27 -25.41
N LYS A 160 8.57 -15.60 -25.37
CA LYS A 160 7.97 -16.55 -26.30
C LYS A 160 8.07 -16.04 -27.73
N GLU A 161 7.69 -14.80 -27.99
CA GLU A 161 7.82 -14.19 -29.31
C GLU A 161 9.27 -14.14 -29.79
N LYS A 162 10.22 -13.85 -28.88
CA LYS A 162 11.66 -13.87 -29.18
C LYS A 162 12.16 -15.28 -29.50
N ARG A 163 11.68 -16.31 -28.78
CA ARG A 163 12.00 -17.72 -29.06
C ARG A 163 11.40 -18.16 -30.41
N ASP A 164 10.16 -17.78 -30.69
CA ASP A 164 9.49 -18.11 -31.95
C ASP A 164 10.18 -17.42 -33.14
N LYS A 165 10.61 -16.16 -32.98
CA LYS A 165 11.43 -15.45 -33.97
C LYS A 165 12.80 -16.09 -34.16
N ALA A 166 13.48 -16.50 -33.09
CA ALA A 166 14.78 -17.18 -33.19
C ALA A 166 14.66 -18.57 -33.83
N ALA A 167 13.55 -19.29 -33.59
CA ALA A 167 13.27 -20.58 -34.22
C ALA A 167 12.94 -20.43 -35.71
N GLY A 168 12.15 -19.42 -36.09
CA GLY A 168 11.80 -19.12 -37.49
C GLY A 168 12.92 -18.46 -38.30
N GLN A 169 13.94 -17.92 -37.64
CA GLN A 169 15.13 -17.32 -38.25
C GLN A 169 16.33 -18.27 -38.27
N THR A 170 16.08 -19.58 -38.15
CA THR A 170 17.04 -20.57 -38.67
C THR A 170 17.15 -20.32 -40.17
N GLN A 171 18.22 -19.62 -40.59
CA GLN A 171 18.66 -19.59 -41.99
C GLN A 171 18.49 -21.00 -42.54
N ASP A 172 17.81 -21.13 -43.67
CA ASP A 172 17.46 -22.38 -44.34
C ASP A 172 18.71 -23.26 -44.50
N ASN A 173 19.04 -24.03 -43.45
CA ASN A 173 20.21 -24.92 -43.37
C ASN A 173 19.92 -26.22 -44.13
N ARG A 174 19.14 -26.13 -45.21
CA ARG A 174 19.13 -27.19 -46.22
C ARG A 174 20.54 -27.23 -46.76
N SER A 175 21.30 -28.22 -46.30
CA SER A 175 22.70 -28.46 -46.66
C SER A 175 22.89 -28.23 -48.16
N PHE A 176 23.95 -27.52 -48.57
CA PHE A 176 24.23 -27.19 -49.98
C PHE A 176 24.03 -28.41 -50.91
N LEU A 177 24.38 -29.60 -50.42
CA LEU A 177 24.14 -30.87 -51.11
C LEU A 177 22.66 -31.11 -51.42
N ALA A 178 21.74 -30.87 -50.49
CA ALA A 178 20.29 -31.04 -50.70
C ALA A 178 19.73 -30.07 -51.75
N LYS A 179 20.35 -28.91 -51.94
CA LYS A 179 19.94 -27.93 -52.95
C LYS A 179 20.52 -28.24 -54.34
N TYR A 180 21.72 -28.82 -54.39
CA TYR A 180 22.48 -29.00 -55.63
C TYR A 180 22.73 -30.47 -56.02
N TRP A 181 22.13 -31.45 -55.34
CA TRP A 181 22.36 -32.89 -55.60
C TRP A 181 22.11 -33.27 -57.06
N MET A 182 21.07 -32.70 -57.69
CA MET A 182 20.74 -32.94 -59.10
C MET A 182 21.87 -32.50 -60.05
N TYR A 183 22.70 -31.52 -59.67
CA TYR A 183 23.83 -31.05 -60.48
C TYR A 183 25.14 -31.74 -60.11
N ILE A 184 25.33 -32.09 -58.84
CA ILE A 184 26.52 -32.79 -58.36
C ILE A 184 26.58 -34.21 -58.93
N VAL A 185 25.45 -34.93 -58.96
CA VAL A 185 25.41 -36.34 -59.44
C VAL A 185 25.85 -36.47 -60.91
N PRO A 186 25.31 -35.72 -61.89
CA PRO A 186 25.74 -35.80 -63.28
C PRO A 186 27.21 -35.45 -63.50
N VAL A 187 27.75 -34.46 -62.78
CA VAL A 187 29.15 -34.03 -62.93
C VAL A 187 30.11 -35.12 -62.43
N VAL A 188 29.82 -35.74 -61.29
CA VAL A 188 30.65 -36.83 -60.75
C VAL A 188 30.59 -38.07 -61.64
N VAL A 189 29.42 -38.42 -62.17
CA VAL A 189 29.26 -39.53 -63.12
C VAL A 189 30.05 -39.29 -64.40
N LEU A 190 29.97 -38.07 -64.96
CA LEU A 190 30.75 -37.69 -66.12
C LEU A 190 32.25 -37.75 -65.83
N MET A 191 32.69 -37.26 -64.67
CA MET A 191 34.10 -37.32 -64.25
C MET A 191 34.61 -38.76 -64.13
N MET A 192 33.82 -39.68 -63.55
CA MET A 192 34.18 -41.09 -63.43
C MET A 192 34.29 -41.77 -64.80
N LEU A 193 33.37 -41.46 -65.73
CA LEU A 193 33.40 -41.97 -67.10
C LEU A 193 34.62 -41.43 -67.88
N THR A 194 35.02 -40.17 -67.64
CA THR A 194 36.22 -39.59 -68.27
C THR A 194 37.52 -40.02 -67.60
N SER A 195 37.47 -40.49 -66.35
CA SER A 195 38.64 -41.01 -65.60
C SER A 195 38.95 -42.48 -65.95
N GLN A 196 37.99 -43.18 -66.55
CA GLN A 196 38.19 -44.51 -67.12
C GLN A 196 38.50 -44.41 -68.62
N GLN A 197 39.61 -43.73 -68.96
CA GLN A 197 40.28 -43.93 -70.24
C GLN A 197 41.20 -45.15 -70.11
N PRO A 198 40.97 -46.26 -70.82
CA PRO A 198 41.99 -47.28 -70.97
C PRO A 198 43.06 -46.76 -71.94
N GLU A 199 44.33 -46.82 -71.52
CA GLU A 199 45.44 -46.74 -72.46
C GLU A 199 45.37 -47.93 -73.43
N GLN A 200 45.17 -47.66 -74.72
CA GLN A 200 45.51 -48.61 -75.79
C GLN A 200 46.27 -47.91 -76.93
N GLN A 201 47.58 -48.18 -76.89
CA GLN A 201 48.60 -48.31 -77.93
C GLN A 201 48.13 -48.56 -79.39
N GLY A 202 48.60 -47.71 -80.32
CA GLY A 202 49.37 -48.14 -81.51
C GLY A 202 48.70 -48.46 -82.86
N GLU A 203 49.04 -47.64 -83.88
CA GLU A 203 49.52 -48.02 -85.24
C GLU A 203 48.54 -48.37 -86.40
N GLY A 204 48.68 -47.65 -87.54
CA GLY A 204 48.45 -48.23 -88.89
C GLY A 204 47.79 -47.38 -90.01
N GLY A 205 48.57 -46.52 -90.71
CA GLY A 205 48.78 -46.59 -92.18
C GLY A 205 47.83 -45.99 -93.25
N SER A 206 48.45 -45.26 -94.21
CA SER A 206 48.06 -44.89 -95.62
C SER A 206 46.89 -43.92 -95.80
N GLN A 207 46.94 -42.85 -96.62
CA GLN A 207 47.68 -42.56 -97.85
C GLN A 207 47.83 -41.04 -98.02
#